data_AF-A0A522PIG3-F1
#
_entry.id   AF-A0A522PIG3-F1
#
_cell.length_a   1.000
_cell.length_b   1.000
_cell.length_c   1.000
_cell.angle_alpha   90.00
_cell.angle_beta   90.00
_cell.angle_gamma   90.00
#
_symmetry.space_group_name_H-M   'P 1'
#
loop_
_entity.id
_entity.type
_entity.pdbx_description
1 polymer ?
#
loop_
_entity_poly.entity_id
_entity_poly.type
_entity_poly.pdbx_seq_one_letter_code
_entity_poly.pdbx_strand_id
1 'polypeptide(L)'
;MNRMRLAAAATLAALLTTLAPQAPALADGAASTRNIILGGAAATLLIINHNRKVHERYAEDAAKQAATAQQRDDAWTAYRSEKTAYEHEASVASELKKEVAYQHQVIVGQRRQLAMAKAEPGANFARQSVARVNTGGKSQEVAVVSYGWGSL
;
A
#
# COMPACT_ATOMS: atom_id res chain seq x y z
N MET A 1 28.39 -39.71 -18.72
CA MET A 1 29.35 -38.78 -18.07
C MET A 1 29.77 -37.72 -19.09
N ASN A 2 29.43 -36.46 -18.84
CA ASN A 2 29.51 -35.38 -19.83
C ASN A 2 30.96 -35.06 -20.21
N ARG A 3 31.22 -34.88 -21.51
CA ARG A 3 32.55 -34.56 -22.09
C ARG A 3 33.22 -33.34 -21.42
N MET A 4 32.42 -32.41 -20.89
CA MET A 4 32.88 -31.28 -20.06
C MET A 4 33.60 -31.70 -18.77
N ARG A 5 33.16 -32.78 -18.11
CA ARG A 5 33.81 -33.29 -16.88
C ARG A 5 35.14 -33.99 -17.19
N LEU A 6 35.23 -34.65 -18.35
CA LEU A 6 36.48 -35.24 -18.85
C LEU A 6 37.49 -34.17 -19.25
N ALA A 7 37.04 -33.10 -19.90
CA ALA A 7 37.90 -31.96 -20.25
C ALA A 7 38.43 -31.24 -18.98
N ALA A 8 37.56 -31.04 -17.98
CA ALA A 8 37.96 -30.44 -16.71
C ALA A 8 38.93 -31.34 -15.92
N ALA A 9 38.77 -32.66 -15.96
CA ALA A 9 39.70 -33.60 -15.32
C ALA A 9 41.06 -33.65 -16.04
N ALA A 10 41.06 -33.56 -17.37
CA ALA A 10 42.29 -33.56 -18.18
C ALA A 10 43.11 -32.27 -17.98
N THR A 11 42.47 -31.11 -17.87
CA THR A 11 43.17 -29.85 -17.57
C THR A 11 43.73 -29.82 -16.16
N LEU A 12 42.99 -30.37 -15.18
CA LEU A 12 43.46 -30.50 -13.80
C LEU A 12 44.66 -31.47 -13.69
N ALA A 13 44.61 -32.60 -14.40
CA ALA A 13 45.71 -33.55 -14.46
C ALA A 13 46.96 -32.97 -15.15
N ALA A 14 46.77 -32.19 -16.23
CA ALA A 14 47.86 -31.52 -16.94
C ALA A 14 48.53 -30.41 -16.12
N LEU A 15 47.78 -29.69 -15.28
CA LEU A 15 48.34 -28.72 -14.33
C LEU A 15 49.07 -29.42 -13.17
N LEU A 16 48.60 -30.58 -12.73
CA LEU A 16 49.27 -31.36 -11.69
C LEU A 16 50.60 -31.98 -12.17
N THR A 17 50.69 -32.36 -13.45
CA THR A 17 51.95 -32.87 -14.03
C THR A 17 52.99 -31.78 -14.31
N THR A 18 52.60 -30.52 -14.53
CA THR A 18 53.55 -29.39 -14.63
C THR A 18 54.06 -28.91 -13.27
N LEU A 19 53.36 -29.26 -12.18
CA LEU A 19 53.78 -29.01 -10.79
C LEU A 19 54.54 -30.19 -10.16
N ALA A 20 54.67 -31.33 -10.85
CA ALA A 20 55.45 -32.46 -10.39
C ALA A 20 56.95 -32.25 -10.72
N PRO A 21 57.85 -32.21 -9.72
CA PRO A 21 59.28 -32.03 -9.98
C PRO A 21 59.85 -33.29 -10.66
N GLN A 22 60.27 -33.16 -11.92
CA GLN A 22 60.74 -34.27 -12.75
C GLN A 22 62.19 -34.75 -12.48
N ALA A 23 62.85 -34.33 -11.40
CA ALA A 23 64.15 -34.91 -11.04
C ALA A 23 64.47 -34.69 -9.55
N PRO A 24 64.94 -35.72 -8.81
CA PRO A 24 65.52 -35.49 -7.50
C PRO A 24 66.96 -35.04 -7.70
N ALA A 25 67.18 -33.72 -7.75
CA ALA A 25 68.52 -33.17 -7.65
C ALA A 25 68.98 -33.31 -6.19
N LEU A 26 69.91 -34.24 -5.96
CA LEU A 26 70.63 -34.45 -4.69
C LEU A 26 71.59 -33.26 -4.44
N ALA A 27 71.04 -32.10 -4.10
CA ALA A 27 71.78 -30.98 -3.53
C ALA A 27 70.79 -30.10 -2.76
N ASP A 28 70.83 -30.17 -1.43
CA ASP A 28 70.18 -29.21 -0.52
C ASP A 28 68.72 -28.83 -0.85
N GLY A 29 67.96 -29.79 -1.40
CA GLY A 29 66.63 -29.54 -1.99
C GLY A 29 65.51 -29.37 -0.97
N ALA A 30 65.70 -29.78 0.29
CA ALA A 30 64.65 -29.79 1.30
C ALA A 30 64.16 -28.38 1.66
N ALA A 31 65.03 -27.37 1.68
CA ALA A 31 64.64 -25.99 1.96
C ALA A 31 63.95 -25.31 0.75
N SER A 32 64.47 -25.55 -0.46
CA SER A 32 63.92 -24.96 -1.70
C SER A 32 62.55 -25.53 -2.04
N THR A 33 62.36 -26.85 -1.95
CA THR A 33 61.05 -27.47 -2.20
C THR A 33 60.02 -27.04 -1.14
N ARG A 34 60.44 -26.83 0.12
CA ARG A 34 59.54 -26.33 1.16
C ARG A 34 59.09 -24.89 0.88
N ASN A 35 59.97 -24.02 0.42
CA ASN A 35 59.62 -22.65 0.03
C ASN A 35 58.76 -22.58 -1.23
N ILE A 36 58.96 -23.48 -2.20
CA ILE A 36 58.11 -23.55 -3.40
C ILE A 36 56.72 -24.08 -3.04
N ILE A 37 56.63 -25.13 -2.20
CA ILE A 37 55.34 -25.67 -1.74
C ILE A 37 54.62 -24.67 -0.85
N LEU A 38 55.31 -24.05 0.11
CA LEU A 38 54.75 -23.00 0.97
C LEU A 38 54.33 -21.77 0.16
N GLY A 39 55.16 -21.33 -0.80
CA GLY A 39 54.86 -20.21 -1.68
C GLY A 39 53.66 -20.48 -2.60
N GLY A 40 53.58 -21.68 -3.18
CA GLY A 40 52.44 -22.11 -4.00
C GLY A 40 51.14 -22.25 -3.19
N ALA A 41 51.23 -22.81 -1.98
CA ALA A 41 50.09 -22.90 -1.06
C ALA A 41 49.63 -21.51 -0.59
N ALA A 42 50.56 -20.60 -0.29
CA ALA A 42 50.23 -19.23 0.09
C ALA A 42 49.57 -18.47 -1.08
N ALA A 43 50.09 -18.61 -2.30
CA ALA A 43 49.51 -17.98 -3.49
C ALA A 43 48.08 -18.47 -3.78
N THR A 44 47.83 -19.78 -3.66
CA THR A 44 46.49 -20.34 -3.85
C THR A 44 45.50 -19.87 -2.77
N LEU A 45 45.92 -19.81 -1.50
CA LEU A 45 45.08 -19.25 -0.43
C LEU A 45 44.77 -17.76 -0.63
N LEU A 46 45.73 -16.96 -1.11
CA LEU A 46 45.51 -15.55 -1.44
C LEU A 46 44.48 -15.38 -2.56
N ILE A 47 44.56 -16.22 -3.60
CA ILE A 47 43.60 -16.20 -4.73
C ILE A 47 42.19 -16.57 -4.23
N ILE A 48 42.07 -17.62 -3.41
CA ILE A 48 40.78 -18.05 -2.85
C ILE A 48 40.16 -16.94 -1.99
N ASN A 49 40.94 -16.34 -1.09
CA ASN A 49 40.47 -15.24 -0.25
C ASN A 49 40.11 -13.99 -1.06
N HIS A 50 40.86 -13.68 -2.12
CA HIS A 50 40.55 -12.56 -2.99
C HIS A 50 39.21 -12.76 -3.69
N ASN A 51 38.99 -13.93 -4.30
CA ASN A 51 37.74 -14.23 -5.00
C ASN A 51 36.55 -14.22 -4.04
N ARG A 52 36.71 -14.81 -2.85
CA ARG A 52 35.68 -14.75 -1.80
C ARG A 52 35.32 -13.31 -1.44
N LYS A 53 36.32 -12.46 -1.21
CA LYS A 53 36.11 -11.05 -0.87
C LYS A 53 35.44 -10.26 -2.00
N VAL A 54 35.73 -10.57 -3.26
CA VAL A 54 35.07 -9.95 -4.42
C VAL A 54 33.59 -10.34 -4.46
N HIS A 55 33.26 -11.62 -4.25
CA HIS A 55 31.86 -12.06 -4.21
C HIS A 55 31.09 -11.50 -3.00
N GLU A 56 31.74 -11.42 -1.84
CA GLU A 56 31.16 -10.78 -0.65
C GLU A 56 30.83 -9.30 -0.94
N ARG A 57 31.72 -8.56 -1.60
CA ARG A 57 31.44 -7.16 -2.01
C ARG A 57 30.25 -7.04 -2.96
N TYR A 58 30.16 -7.90 -3.98
CA TYR A 58 29.02 -7.88 -4.89
C TYR A 58 27.70 -8.20 -4.18
N ALA A 59 27.71 -9.14 -3.23
CA ALA A 59 26.53 -9.46 -2.43
C ALA A 59 26.13 -8.29 -1.52
N GLU A 60 27.10 -7.63 -0.89
CA GLU A 60 26.87 -6.43 -0.07
C GLU A 60 26.31 -5.27 -0.90
N ASP A 61 26.86 -5.01 -2.09
CA ASP A 61 26.40 -3.94 -2.97
C ASP A 61 24.99 -4.21 -3.49
N ALA A 62 24.68 -5.45 -3.85
CA ALA A 62 23.33 -5.86 -4.22
C ALA A 62 22.33 -5.68 -3.05
N ALA A 63 22.72 -6.06 -1.84
CA ALA A 63 21.90 -5.87 -0.64
C ALA A 63 21.65 -4.38 -0.34
N LYS A 64 22.66 -3.53 -0.47
CA LYS A 64 22.53 -2.08 -0.29
C LYS A 64 21.62 -1.45 -1.35
N GLN A 65 21.73 -1.90 -2.60
CA GLN A 65 20.85 -1.44 -3.68
C GLN A 65 19.40 -1.88 -3.46
N ALA A 66 19.17 -3.11 -3.00
CA ALA A 66 17.84 -3.59 -2.65
C ALA A 66 17.24 -2.79 -1.49
N ALA A 67 18.02 -2.53 -0.43
CA ALA A 67 17.57 -1.74 0.71
C ALA A 67 17.21 -0.29 0.32
N THR A 68 18.00 0.34 -0.55
CA THR A 68 17.71 1.70 -1.05
C THR A 68 16.55 1.73 -2.05
N ALA A 69 16.31 0.66 -2.82
CA ALA A 69 15.11 0.52 -3.63
C ALA A 69 13.86 0.42 -2.73
N GLN A 70 13.90 -0.46 -1.73
CA GLN A 70 12.80 -0.66 -0.80
C GLN A 70 12.44 0.61 -0.04
N GLN A 71 13.43 1.35 0.48
CA GLN A 71 13.19 2.64 1.14
C GLN A 71 12.52 3.68 0.23
N ARG A 72 12.87 3.70 -1.06
CA ARG A 72 12.23 4.59 -2.04
C ARG A 72 10.81 4.18 -2.33
N ASP A 73 10.56 2.88 -2.48
CA ASP A 73 9.22 2.34 -2.76
C ASP A 73 8.27 2.58 -1.57
N ASP A 74 8.75 2.38 -0.34
CA ASP A 74 8.01 2.65 0.89
C ASP A 74 7.65 4.14 1.00
N ALA A 75 8.61 5.03 0.74
CA ALA A 75 8.37 6.48 0.75
C ALA A 75 7.36 6.91 -0.32
N TRP A 76 7.45 6.35 -1.53
CA TRP A 76 6.48 6.60 -2.61
C TRP A 76 5.08 6.10 -2.28
N THR A 77 5.00 4.94 -1.63
CA THR A 77 3.72 4.34 -1.24
C THR A 77 3.06 5.18 -0.14
N ALA A 78 3.82 5.63 0.85
CA ALA A 78 3.34 6.54 1.89
C ALA A 78 2.81 7.85 1.29
N TYR A 79 3.61 8.51 0.44
CA TYR A 79 3.20 9.75 -0.24
C TYR A 79 1.92 9.56 -1.08
N ARG A 80 1.84 8.47 -1.84
CA ARG A 80 0.66 8.17 -2.66
C ARG A 80 -0.57 7.94 -1.79
N SER A 81 -0.42 7.22 -0.68
CA SER A 81 -1.53 6.94 0.24
C SER A 81 -2.10 8.22 0.85
N GLU A 82 -1.23 9.15 1.27
CA GLU A 82 -1.64 10.46 1.77
C GLU A 82 -2.35 11.25 0.70
N LYS A 83 -1.77 11.33 -0.51
CA LYS A 83 -2.37 12.05 -1.63
C LYS A 83 -3.77 11.51 -1.95
N THR A 84 -3.96 10.20 -1.99
CA THR A 84 -5.27 9.60 -2.24
C THR A 84 -6.27 9.88 -1.13
N ALA A 85 -5.82 9.93 0.14
CA ALA A 85 -6.67 10.29 1.26
C ALA A 85 -7.15 11.76 1.15
N TYR A 86 -6.24 12.68 0.84
CA TYR A 86 -6.59 14.09 0.61
C TYR A 86 -7.57 14.28 -0.55
N GLU A 87 -7.35 13.60 -1.69
CA GLU A 87 -8.26 13.65 -2.84
C GLU A 87 -9.66 13.12 -2.48
N HIS A 88 -9.73 12.05 -1.68
CA HIS A 88 -10.98 11.50 -1.18
C HIS A 88 -11.69 12.45 -0.20
N GLU A 89 -10.97 13.10 0.71
CA GLU A 89 -11.58 14.10 1.60
C GLU A 89 -12.12 15.30 0.81
N ALA A 90 -11.40 15.74 -0.22
CA ALA A 90 -11.84 16.83 -1.09
C ALA A 90 -13.11 16.46 -1.89
N SER A 91 -13.20 15.22 -2.39
CA SER A 91 -14.40 14.76 -3.11
C SER A 91 -15.61 14.71 -2.18
N VAL A 92 -15.48 14.14 -0.98
CA VAL A 92 -16.53 14.08 0.03
C VAL A 92 -16.99 15.49 0.43
N ALA A 93 -16.07 16.42 0.66
CA ALA A 93 -16.42 17.80 0.97
C ALA A 93 -17.21 18.48 -0.16
N SER A 94 -16.87 18.17 -1.43
CA SER A 94 -17.58 18.69 -2.58
C SER A 94 -19.00 18.10 -2.71
N GLU A 95 -19.17 16.82 -2.42
CA GLU A 95 -20.46 16.13 -2.42
C GLU A 95 -21.37 16.66 -1.31
N LEU A 96 -20.85 16.81 -0.09
CA LEU A 96 -21.57 17.39 1.03
C LEU A 96 -22.06 18.81 0.71
N LYS A 97 -21.24 19.64 0.05
CA LYS A 97 -21.66 20.98 -0.39
C LYS A 97 -22.81 20.93 -1.39
N LYS A 98 -22.80 19.97 -2.34
CA LYS A 98 -23.89 19.79 -3.30
C LYS A 98 -25.18 19.36 -2.60
N GLU A 99 -25.09 18.41 -1.67
CA GLU A 99 -26.23 17.93 -0.90
C GLU A 99 -26.85 19.04 -0.06
N VAL A 100 -26.03 19.84 0.64
CA VAL A 100 -26.52 20.99 1.41
C VAL A 100 -27.18 22.03 0.51
N ALA A 101 -26.61 22.32 -0.65
CA ALA A 101 -27.20 23.25 -1.62
C ALA A 101 -28.55 22.73 -2.15
N TYR A 102 -28.65 21.42 -2.43
CA TYR A 102 -29.89 20.78 -2.84
C TYR A 102 -30.96 20.85 -1.76
N GLN A 103 -30.63 20.47 -0.52
CA GLN A 103 -31.54 20.56 0.62
C GLN A 103 -32.02 22.01 0.85
N HIS A 104 -31.13 22.99 0.71
CA HIS A 104 -31.48 24.39 0.82
C HIS A 104 -32.51 24.80 -0.24
N GLN A 105 -32.33 24.38 -1.51
CA GLN A 105 -33.29 24.64 -2.57
C GLN A 105 -34.66 24.02 -2.27
N VAL A 106 -34.69 22.78 -1.78
CA VAL A 106 -35.94 22.09 -1.39
C VAL A 106 -36.67 22.86 -0.28
N ILE A 107 -35.95 23.25 0.77
CA ILE A 107 -36.53 24.00 1.90
C ILE A 107 -37.09 25.35 1.43
N VAL A 108 -36.34 26.09 0.59
CA VAL A 108 -36.81 27.37 0.05
C VAL A 108 -38.06 27.17 -0.81
N GLY A 109 -38.09 26.13 -1.65
CA GLY A 109 -39.25 25.77 -2.45
C GLY A 109 -40.48 25.46 -1.60
N GLN A 110 -40.33 24.61 -0.58
CA GLN A 110 -41.39 24.26 0.37
C GLN A 110 -41.88 25.49 1.14
N ARG A 111 -40.98 26.36 1.62
CA ARG A 111 -41.35 27.61 2.29
C ARG A 111 -42.16 28.53 1.38
N ARG A 112 -41.81 28.61 0.09
CA ARG A 112 -42.55 29.40 -0.90
C ARG A 112 -43.95 28.82 -1.14
N GLN A 113 -44.07 27.49 -1.26
CA GLN A 113 -45.36 26.80 -1.39
C GLN A 113 -46.26 27.05 -0.16
N LEU A 114 -45.70 26.92 1.05
CA LEU A 114 -46.43 27.20 2.29
C LEU A 114 -46.85 28.67 2.40
N ALA A 115 -46.01 29.61 1.95
CA ALA A 115 -46.37 31.02 1.93
C ALA A 115 -47.50 31.31 0.95
N MET A 116 -47.48 30.70 -0.24
CA MET A 116 -48.57 30.79 -1.23
C MET A 116 -49.88 30.20 -0.69
N ALA A 117 -49.82 29.01 -0.08
CA ALA A 117 -50.97 28.36 0.53
C ALA A 117 -51.56 29.16 1.71
N LYS A 118 -50.73 29.87 2.48
CA LYS A 118 -51.18 30.77 3.55
C LYS A 118 -51.75 32.09 3.04
N ALA A 119 -51.33 32.54 1.86
CA ALA A 119 -51.79 33.78 1.26
C ALA A 119 -53.17 33.63 0.58
N GLU A 120 -53.63 32.41 0.33
CA GLU A 120 -55.01 32.19 -0.11
C GLU A 120 -56.01 32.44 1.03
N PRO A 121 -56.92 33.42 0.87
CA PRO A 121 -57.94 33.71 1.88
C PRO A 121 -59.02 32.63 1.83
N GLY A 122 -58.81 31.55 2.59
CA GLY A 122 -59.79 30.46 2.73
C GLY A 122 -59.20 29.08 3.07
N ALA A 123 -57.88 28.89 2.90
CA ALA A 123 -57.23 27.59 3.08
C ALA A 123 -56.99 27.27 4.57
N ASN A 124 -58.03 26.80 5.26
CA ASN A 124 -57.96 26.29 6.63
C ASN A 124 -57.50 24.83 6.64
N PHE A 125 -56.19 24.57 6.63
CA PHE A 125 -55.62 23.22 6.63
C PHE A 125 -55.78 22.45 7.95
N ALA A 126 -56.14 23.15 9.03
CA ALA A 126 -56.56 22.55 10.28
C ALA A 126 -57.70 23.40 10.85
N ARG A 127 -58.92 22.86 10.83
CA ARG A 127 -60.05 23.47 11.53
C ARG A 127 -60.14 22.78 12.89
N GLN A 128 -59.74 23.50 13.94
CA GLN A 128 -59.99 23.08 15.30
C GLN A 128 -61.45 23.37 15.61
N SER A 129 -62.27 22.33 15.67
CA SER A 129 -63.68 22.43 16.08
C SER A 129 -63.85 21.72 17.41
N VAL A 130 -64.67 22.29 18.28
CA VAL A 130 -65.03 21.65 19.54
C VAL A 130 -66.31 20.87 19.29
N ALA A 131 -66.22 19.55 19.31
CA ALA A 131 -67.40 18.69 19.22
C ALA A 131 -67.94 18.46 20.64
N ARG A 132 -69.20 18.82 20.88
CA ARG A 132 -69.91 18.45 22.11
C ARG A 132 -70.48 17.06 21.94
N VAL A 133 -69.96 16.12 22.72
CA VAL A 133 -70.46 14.75 22.73
C VAL A 133 -71.23 14.56 24.04
N ASN A 134 -72.54 14.32 23.92
CA ASN A 134 -73.38 13.98 25.07
C ASN A 134 -73.39 12.46 25.23
N THR A 135 -72.71 11.97 26.26
CA THR A 135 -72.79 10.55 26.66
C THR A 135 -73.19 10.47 28.13
N GLY A 136 -74.28 9.75 28.41
CA GLY A 136 -74.73 9.46 29.78
C GLY A 136 -75.02 10.68 30.67
N GLY A 137 -75.60 11.75 30.12
CA GLY A 137 -76.04 12.92 30.91
C GLY A 137 -74.93 13.90 31.31
N LYS A 138 -73.69 13.70 30.85
CA LYS A 138 -72.59 14.66 31.00
C LYS A 138 -72.16 15.16 29.62
N SER A 139 -72.13 16.48 29.45
CA SER A 139 -71.61 17.11 28.23
C SER A 139 -70.09 17.26 28.36
N GLN A 140 -69.34 16.56 27.54
CA GLN A 140 -67.88 16.74 27.43
C GLN A 140 -67.55 17.47 26.12
N GLU A 141 -66.74 18.52 26.23
CA GLU A 141 -66.18 19.24 25.10
C GLU A 141 -64.86 18.57 24.70
N VAL A 142 -64.85 17.93 23.53
CA VAL A 142 -63.65 17.30 22.99
C VAL A 142 -63.13 18.19 21.87
N ALA A 143 -61.89 18.65 21.99
CA ALA A 143 -61.20 19.36 20.92
C ALA A 143 -60.90 18.37 19.78
N VAL A 144 -61.55 18.56 18.64
CA VAL A 144 -61.33 17.75 17.43
C VAL A 144 -60.53 18.60 16.46
N VAL A 145 -59.32 18.11 16.12
CA VAL A 145 -58.51 18.69 15.05
C VAL A 145 -58.80 17.88 13.80
N SER A 146 -59.48 18.50 12.82
CA SER A 146 -59.71 17.89 11.51
C SER A 146 -58.70 18.44 10.50
N TYR A 147 -58.00 17.53 9.82
CA TYR A 147 -57.13 17.84 8.69
C TYR A 147 -57.95 17.72 7.41
N GLY A 148 -58.40 18.86 6.90
CA GLY A 148 -59.08 18.94 5.61
C GLY A 148 -58.04 19.06 4.50
N TRP A 149 -57.91 18.05 3.65
CA TRP A 149 -57.29 18.21 2.35
C TRP A 149 -58.29 19.03 1.51
N GLY A 150 -58.04 20.32 1.29
CA GLY A 150 -58.96 21.20 0.58
C GLY A 150 -59.45 20.58 -0.73
N SER A 151 -60.71 20.79 -1.08
CA SER A 151 -61.23 20.38 -2.39
C SER A 151 -60.66 21.30 -3.48
N LEU A 152 -60.18 20.70 -4.57
CA LEU A 152 -59.77 21.38 -5.80
C LEU A 152 -60.91 22.23 -6.39
#